data_AF-A0A173UR42-F1
#
_entry.id   AF-A0A173UR42-F1
#
_cell.length_a   1.000
_cell.length_b   1.000
_cell.length_c   1.000
_cell.angle_alpha   90.00
_cell.angle_beta   90.00
_cell.angle_gamma   90.00
#
_symmetry.space_group_name_H-M   'P 1'
#
loop_
_entity.id
_entity.type
_entity.pdbx_description
1 polymer ?
#
loop_
_entity_poly.entity_id
_entity_poly.type
_entity_poly.pdbx_seq_one_letter_code
_entity_poly.pdbx_strand_id
1 'polypeptide(L)'
;MHFISALKEYPGDAWIKKYIFPGGVVPGLREIMYIAGDKRFYTVGSESLRRHYNHTLLYWNKNFQDHRQEVVEMFDERFARMWELYLCACAATFMNGIIDLHQIIFTNDINNEIPMTKWY
;
A
#
# COMPACT_ATOMS: atom_id res chain seq x y z
N MET A 1 3.82 -9.55 -7.38
CA MET A 1 4.29 -8.65 -6.30
C MET A 1 3.17 -7.67 -5.98
N HIS A 2 2.93 -7.37 -4.70
CA HIS A 2 1.92 -6.40 -4.25
C HIS A 2 2.56 -5.46 -3.24
N PHE A 3 2.61 -4.15 -3.51
CA PHE A 3 3.33 -3.20 -2.66
C PHE A 3 2.80 -1.76 -2.79
N ILE A 4 2.97 -0.99 -1.71
CA ILE A 4 2.69 0.45 -1.69
C ILE A 4 3.85 1.18 -2.36
N SER A 5 3.55 2.06 -3.30
CA SER A 5 4.53 2.88 -4.00
C SER A 5 4.28 4.36 -3.79
N ALA A 6 5.25 5.17 -4.19
CA ALA A 6 5.11 6.60 -4.35
C ALA A 6 5.51 7.01 -5.77
N LEU A 7 5.12 8.22 -6.18
CA LEU A 7 5.52 8.74 -7.50
C LEU A 7 7.05 8.85 -7.62
N LYS A 8 7.73 9.21 -6.53
CA LYS A 8 9.19 9.18 -6.37
C LYS A 8 9.52 8.56 -5.03
N GLU A 9 10.64 7.84 -4.97
CA GLU A 9 11.16 7.25 -3.73
C GLU A 9 11.36 8.35 -2.69
N TYR A 10 10.91 8.09 -1.47
CA TYR A 10 11.16 8.97 -0.35
C TYR A 10 11.33 8.13 0.90
N PRO A 11 12.04 8.63 1.93
CA PRO A 11 12.38 7.81 3.07
C PRO A 11 11.15 7.32 3.83
N GLY A 12 9.98 7.95 3.70
CA GLY A 12 8.78 7.68 4.48
C GLY A 12 8.44 8.83 5.44
N ASP A 13 7.18 8.94 5.85
CA ASP A 13 6.73 9.95 6.82
C ASP A 13 7.32 9.66 8.22
N ALA A 14 7.79 10.72 8.89
CA ALA A 14 8.49 10.58 10.17
C ALA A 14 7.56 10.09 11.30
N TRP A 15 6.28 10.47 11.27
CA TRP A 15 5.30 10.03 12.25
C TRP A 15 4.94 8.55 12.03
N ILE A 16 4.68 8.14 10.79
CA ILE A 16 4.42 6.74 10.41
C ILE A 16 5.59 5.84 10.82
N LYS A 17 6.83 6.26 10.57
CA LYS A 17 8.02 5.51 10.98
C LYS A 17 8.15 5.34 12.49
N LYS A 18 7.80 6.37 13.25
CA LYS A 18 7.94 6.36 14.70
C LYS A 18 6.87 5.49 15.36
N TYR A 19 5.64 5.52 14.84
CA TYR A 19 4.48 4.99 15.55
C TYR A 19 3.82 3.76 14.92
N ILE A 20 3.94 3.56 13.60
CA ILE A 20 3.19 2.51 12.89
C ILE A 20 4.12 1.49 12.22
N PHE A 21 5.05 1.92 11.37
CA PHE A 21 5.95 1.04 10.61
C PHE A 21 7.43 1.45 10.76
N PRO A 22 8.09 1.08 11.87
CA PRO A 22 9.52 1.30 12.04
C PRO A 22 10.33 0.63 10.92
N GLY A 23 11.20 1.40 10.26
CA GLY A 23 12.01 0.93 9.13
C GLY A 23 11.29 0.84 7.79
N GLY A 24 9.99 1.16 7.74
CA GLY A 24 9.23 1.20 6.49
C GLY A 24 9.79 2.23 5.51
N VAL A 25 9.92 1.82 4.25
CA VAL A 25 10.28 2.66 3.11
C VAL A 25 9.24 2.48 2.01
N VAL A 26 8.99 3.55 1.25
CA VAL A 26 8.02 3.53 0.14
C VAL A 26 8.80 3.68 -1.17
N PRO A 27 9.05 2.58 -1.91
CA PRO A 27 9.77 2.64 -3.17
C PRO A 27 8.92 3.26 -4.28
N GLY A 28 9.58 3.67 -5.36
CA GLY A 28 8.91 4.11 -6.57
C GLY A 28 8.54 2.92 -7.46
N LEU A 29 7.47 3.04 -8.26
CA LEU A 29 7.18 2.03 -9.28
C LEU A 29 8.36 1.84 -10.24
N ARG A 30 9.05 2.95 -10.57
CA ARG A 30 10.25 2.94 -11.42
C ARG A 30 11.39 2.09 -10.85
N GLU A 31 11.62 2.16 -9.53
CA GLU A 31 12.68 1.42 -8.85
C GLU A 31 12.40 -0.08 -8.93
N ILE A 32 11.17 -0.49 -8.66
CA ILE A 32 10.77 -1.90 -8.75
C ILE A 32 10.90 -2.42 -10.18
N MET A 33 10.47 -1.66 -11.19
CA MET A 33 10.58 -2.07 -12.59
C MET A 33 12.04 -2.14 -13.06
N TYR A 34 12.89 -1.23 -12.60
CA TYR A 34 14.32 -1.24 -12.89
C TYR A 34 14.99 -2.50 -12.33
N ILE A 35 14.78 -2.77 -11.03
CA ILE A 35 15.36 -3.95 -10.37
C ILE A 35 14.81 -5.25 -10.99
N ALA A 36 13.52 -5.31 -11.35
CA ALA A 36 12.93 -6.48 -11.97
C ALA A 36 13.65 -6.86 -13.28
N GLY A 37 13.97 -5.87 -14.12
CA GLY A 37 14.73 -6.07 -15.36
C GLY A 37 16.12 -6.65 -15.09
N ASP A 38 16.86 -6.09 -14.14
CA ASP A 38 18.20 -6.59 -13.75
C ASP A 38 18.17 -8.02 -13.21
N LYS A 39 17.03 -8.44 -12.67
CA LYS A 39 16.80 -9.79 -12.15
C LYS A 39 16.18 -10.74 -13.17
N ARG A 40 16.06 -10.34 -14.44
CA ARG A 40 15.45 -11.12 -15.54
C ARG A 40 13.98 -11.49 -15.31
N PHE A 41 13.24 -10.66 -14.57
CA PHE A 41 11.79 -10.76 -14.52
C PHE A 41 11.18 -10.02 -15.71
N TYR A 42 10.27 -10.69 -16.43
CA TYR A 42 9.51 -10.08 -17.51
C TYR A 42 8.16 -9.61 -16.99
N THR A 43 7.86 -8.31 -17.12
CA THR A 43 6.60 -7.73 -16.65
C THR A 43 5.47 -8.07 -17.60
N VAL A 44 4.46 -8.78 -17.09
CA VAL A 44 3.25 -9.18 -17.84
C VAL A 44 2.11 -8.19 -17.62
N GLY A 45 2.08 -7.54 -16.46
CA GLY A 45 1.04 -6.57 -16.16
C GLY A 45 1.31 -5.80 -14.88
N SER A 46 0.78 -4.60 -14.81
CA SER A 46 0.81 -3.75 -13.62
C SER A 46 -0.56 -3.09 -13.47
N GLU A 47 -1.14 -3.20 -12.28
CA GLU A 47 -2.43 -2.59 -11.95
C GLU A 47 -2.27 -1.69 -10.73
N SER A 48 -2.90 -0.52 -10.78
CA SER A 48 -3.05 0.37 -9.62
C SER A 48 -4.35 0.05 -8.91
N LEU A 49 -4.25 -0.27 -7.62
CA LEU A 49 -5.36 -0.51 -6.72
C LEU A 49 -5.54 0.65 -5.72
N ARG A 50 -4.95 1.82 -6.01
CA ARG A 50 -4.94 3.00 -5.12
C ARG A 50 -6.28 3.34 -4.51
N ARG A 51 -7.32 3.44 -5.35
CA ARG A 51 -8.67 3.81 -4.89
C ARG A 51 -9.32 2.70 -4.07
N HIS A 52 -9.02 1.44 -4.38
CA HIS A 52 -9.48 0.31 -3.58
C HIS A 52 -8.92 0.41 -2.17
N TYR A 53 -7.63 0.75 -2.03
CA TYR A 53 -7.02 0.86 -0.70
C TYR A 53 -7.51 2.07 0.10
N ASN A 54 -7.88 3.17 -0.56
CA ASN A 54 -8.62 4.24 0.11
C ASN A 54 -9.93 3.71 0.73
N HIS A 55 -10.75 2.97 -0.04
CA HIS A 55 -11.97 2.37 0.49
C HIS A 55 -11.68 1.39 1.63
N THR A 56 -10.67 0.54 1.49
CA THR A 56 -10.24 -0.39 2.55
C THR A 56 -9.97 0.34 3.86
N LEU A 57 -9.19 1.42 3.83
CA LEU A 57 -8.85 2.20 5.02
C LEU A 57 -10.07 2.92 5.63
N LEU A 58 -11.00 3.38 4.80
CA LEU A 58 -12.26 3.97 5.28
C LEU A 58 -13.16 2.92 5.95
N TYR A 59 -13.26 1.71 5.40
CA TYR A 59 -14.00 0.61 6.03
C TYR A 59 -13.32 0.16 7.32
N TRP A 60 -12.00 0.09 7.36
CA TRP A 60 -11.26 -0.18 8.59
C TRP A 60 -11.51 0.89 9.64
N ASN A 61 -11.47 2.18 9.27
CA ASN A 61 -11.78 3.25 10.21
C ASN A 61 -13.22 3.17 10.70
N LYS A 62 -14.19 2.90 9.82
CA LYS A 62 -15.58 2.70 10.24
C LYS A 62 -15.68 1.58 11.28
N ASN A 63 -15.14 0.41 10.99
CA ASN A 63 -15.22 -0.74 11.89
C ASN A 63 -14.50 -0.45 13.22
N PHE A 64 -13.37 0.26 13.16
CA PHE A 64 -12.63 0.72 14.34
C PHE A 64 -13.47 1.66 15.19
N GLN A 65 -14.16 2.64 14.59
CA GLN A 65 -15.04 3.56 15.32
C GLN A 65 -16.22 2.84 15.97
N ASP A 66 -16.81 1.88 15.27
CA ASP A 66 -17.92 1.05 15.79
C ASP A 66 -17.50 0.25 17.05
N HIS A 67 -16.21 -0.05 17.23
CA HIS A 67 -15.66 -0.82 18.37
C HIS A 67 -14.65 -0.01 19.20
N ARG A 68 -14.64 1.33 19.08
CA ARG A 68 -13.59 2.16 19.65
C ARG A 68 -13.49 2.03 21.16
N GLN A 69 -14.64 1.91 21.83
CA GLN A 69 -14.71 1.78 23.27
C GLN A 69 -13.94 0.54 23.77
N GLU A 70 -14.12 -0.60 23.08
CA GLU A 70 -13.41 -1.84 23.38
C GLU A 70 -11.89 -1.66 23.21
N VAL A 71 -11.46 -0.96 22.15
CA VAL A 71 -10.03 -0.67 21.93
C VAL A 71 -9.45 0.21 23.05
N VAL A 72 -10.19 1.24 23.48
CA VAL A 72 -9.73 2.11 24.58
C VAL A 72 -9.59 1.32 25.89
N GLU A 73 -10.51 0.40 26.16
CA GLU A 73 -10.45 -0.47 27.34
C GLU A 73 -9.28 -1.46 27.27
N MET A 74 -8.94 -1.96 26.08
CA MET A 74 -7.81 -2.88 25.87
C MET A 74 -6.44 -2.19 25.90
N PHE A 75 -6.37 -0.94 25.45
CA PHE A 75 -5.13 -0.18 25.29
C PHE A 75 -5.19 1.11 26.10
N ASP A 76 -5.45 2.24 25.43
CA ASP A 76 -5.78 3.52 26.04
C ASP A 76 -6.32 4.49 24.97
N GLU A 77 -6.80 5.65 25.43
CA GLU A 77 -7.29 6.72 24.58
C GLU A 77 -6.21 7.28 23.64
N ARG A 78 -4.94 7.23 24.05
CA ARG A 78 -3.81 7.72 23.25
C ARG A 78 -3.59 6.84 22.02
N PHE A 79 -3.59 5.52 22.21
CA PHE A 79 -3.50 4.53 21.16
C PHE A 79 -4.68 4.65 20.20
N ALA A 80 -5.89 4.76 20.73
CA ALA A 80 -7.09 4.86 19.89
C ALA A 80 -7.02 6.08 18.94
N ARG A 81 -6.61 7.25 19.46
CA ARG A 81 -6.41 8.46 18.65
C ARG A 81 -5.27 8.32 17.63
N MET A 82 -4.18 7.67 18.01
CA MET A 82 -3.06 7.40 17.11
C MET A 82 -3.50 6.50 15.95
N TRP A 83 -4.25 5.44 16.24
CA TRP A 83 -4.71 4.49 15.24
C TRP A 83 -5.73 5.12 14.27
N GLU A 84 -6.67 5.90 14.79
CA GLU A 84 -7.61 6.68 13.98
C GLU A 84 -6.88 7.66 13.05
N LEU A 85 -5.89 8.40 13.59
CA LEU A 85 -5.08 9.32 12.79
C LEU A 85 -4.38 8.58 11.65
N TYR A 86 -3.79 7.42 11.93
CA TYR A 86 -3.14 6.59 10.92
C TYR A 86 -4.12 6.20 9.79
N LEU A 87 -5.28 5.62 10.13
CA LEU A 87 -6.24 5.15 9.13
C LEU A 87 -6.75 6.30 8.25
N CYS A 88 -7.16 7.41 8.86
CA CYS A 88 -7.67 8.58 8.15
C CYS A 88 -6.59 9.26 7.29
N ALA A 89 -5.38 9.45 7.82
CA ALA A 89 -4.30 10.09 7.08
C ALA A 89 -3.85 9.23 5.89
N CYS A 90 -3.72 7.91 6.07
CA CYS A 90 -3.40 7.01 4.97
C CYS A 90 -4.52 7.01 3.92
N ALA A 91 -5.79 6.98 4.32
CA ALA A 91 -6.91 7.05 3.38
C ALA A 91 -6.83 8.31 2.51
N ALA A 92 -6.59 9.47 3.11
CA ALA A 92 -6.41 10.73 2.39
C ALA A 92 -5.18 10.71 1.45
N THR A 93 -4.08 10.12 1.91
CA THR A 93 -2.83 10.01 1.14
C THR A 93 -3.02 9.15 -0.13
N PHE A 94 -3.72 8.03 -0.02
CA PHE A 94 -4.13 7.22 -1.19
C PHE A 94 -5.10 7.99 -2.09
N MET A 95 -6.09 8.69 -1.54
CA MET A 95 -7.09 9.43 -2.33
C MET A 95 -6.43 10.53 -3.18
N ASN A 96 -5.47 11.26 -2.60
CA ASN A 96 -4.78 12.38 -3.23
C ASN A 96 -3.61 11.96 -4.14
N GLY A 97 -3.30 10.66 -4.25
CA GLY A 97 -2.25 10.18 -5.15
C GLY A 97 -0.83 10.48 -4.69
N ILE A 98 -0.65 10.74 -3.39
CA ILE A 98 0.69 10.88 -2.78
C ILE A 98 1.38 9.50 -2.75
N ILE A 99 0.62 8.45 -2.44
CA ILE A 99 1.02 7.05 -2.57
C ILE A 99 0.03 6.26 -3.43
N ASP A 100 0.49 5.15 -3.96
CA ASP A 100 -0.26 4.20 -4.78
C ASP A 100 -0.11 2.77 -4.22
N LEU A 101 -0.88 1.83 -4.75
CA LEU A 101 -0.78 0.41 -4.45
C LEU A 101 -0.72 -0.35 -5.76
N HIS A 102 0.38 -1.05 -6.01
CA HIS A 102 0.54 -1.80 -7.26
C HIS A 102 0.51 -3.30 -7.03
N GLN A 103 -0.24 -3.97 -7.90
CA GLN A 103 -0.08 -5.39 -8.17
C GLN A 103 0.64 -5.56 -9.51
N ILE A 104 1.85 -6.13 -9.46
CA ILE A 104 2.66 -6.43 -10.64
C ILE A 104 2.74 -7.94 -10.82
N ILE A 105 2.50 -8.39 -12.04
CA ILE A 105 2.65 -9.78 -12.48
C ILE A 105 3.96 -9.87 -13.27
N PHE A 106 4.82 -10.80 -12.86
CA PHE A 106 6.08 -11.11 -13.50
C PHE A 106 6.12 -12.58 -13.92
N THR A 107 6.92 -12.90 -14.92
CA THR A 107 7.36 -14.27 -15.22
C THR A 107 8.86 -14.40 -15.02
N ASN A 108 9.28 -15.62 -14.67
CA ASN A 108 10.67 -16.03 -14.82
C ASN A 108 10.89 -16.30 -16.31
N ASP A 109 11.81 -15.55 -16.92
CA ASP A 109 12.05 -15.61 -18.37
C ASP A 109 10.78 -15.35 -19.23
N ILE A 110 10.92 -15.55 -20.54
CA ILE A 110 9.86 -15.36 -21.52
C ILE A 110 8.85 -16.49 -21.37
N ASN A 111 7.56 -16.14 -21.24
CA ASN A 111 6.47 -17.11 -21.22
C ASN A 111 5.41 -16.73 -22.28
N ASN A 112 5.36 -17.49 -23.37
CA ASN A 112 4.41 -17.30 -24.46
C ASN A 112 3.09 -18.08 -24.29
N GLU A 113 2.91 -18.80 -23.17
CA GLU A 113 1.70 -19.57 -22.87
C GLU A 113 0.62 -18.72 -22.17
N ILE A 114 0.98 -17.52 -21.73
CA ILE A 114 0.03 -16.58 -21.10
C ILE A 114 -0.98 -16.10 -22.14
N PRO A 115 -2.30 -16.10 -21.83
CA PRO A 115 -3.30 -15.57 -22.74
C PRO A 115 -3.01 -14.14 -23.18
N MET A 116 -3.18 -13.85 -24.48
CA MET A 116 -2.93 -12.52 -25.05
C MET A 116 -3.81 -11.42 -24.42
N THR A 117 -4.98 -11.79 -23.88
CA THR A 117 -5.92 -10.87 -23.25
C THR A 117 -6.30 -11.35 -21.85
N LYS A 118 -6.57 -10.41 -20.94
CA LYS A 118 -6.89 -10.66 -19.52
C LYS A 118 -8.40 -10.87 -19.31
N TRP A 119 -8.96 -11.93 -19.89
CA TRP A 119 -10.40 -12.24 -19.80
C TRP A 119 -10.77 -13.16 -18.64
N TYR A 120 -9.77 -13.83 -18.06
CA TYR A 120 -9.92 -14.79 -16.97
C TYR A 120 -10.17 -14.11 -15.62
#